data_AF-A0A7U7J4N2-F1
#
_entry.id   AF-A0A7U7J4N2-F1
#
_cell.length_a   1.000
_cell.length_b   1.000
_cell.length_c   1.000
_cell.angle_alpha   90.00
_cell.angle_beta   90.00
_cell.angle_gamma   90.00
#
_symmetry.space_group_name_H-M   'P 1'
#
loop_
_entity.id
_entity.type
_entity.pdbx_description
1 polymer ?
#
loop_
_entity_poly.entity_id
_entity_poly.type
_entity_poly.pdbx_seq_one_letter_code
_entity_poly.pdbx_strand_id
1 'polypeptide(L)'
;MGFIAERDSFYQATVSESGWPYVQHRGGPTGFLKVLDERTLGFADFRGNRQYLSVGNLAANDRIALILMDYAHRRRLKIWGHARIVDENEHPELLARLETPSYPARVERGIVIQVAAYDWNCPQHITPRFSSAEVERLMAPLIEENRKLKSQAKET
;
A
#
# COMPACT_ATOMS: atom_id res chain seq x y z
N MET A 1 11.17 10.92 4.20
CA MET A 1 9.86 10.64 3.58
C MET A 1 9.17 9.57 4.44
N GLY A 2 7.84 9.65 4.61
CA GLY A 2 7.13 8.88 5.64
C GLY A 2 6.89 7.42 5.25
N PHE A 3 7.06 6.48 6.18
CA PHE A 3 6.93 5.04 5.95
C PHE A 3 5.69 4.63 5.15
N ILE A 4 4.52 5.23 5.41
CA ILE A 4 3.27 4.91 4.70
C ILE A 4 3.37 5.27 3.21
N ALA A 5 3.92 6.44 2.88
CA ALA A 5 4.00 6.97 1.52
C ALA A 5 4.97 6.17 0.63
N GLU A 6 5.85 5.37 1.22
CA GLU A 6 6.81 4.52 0.50
C GLU A 6 6.28 3.10 0.26
N ARG A 7 5.04 2.80 0.64
CA ARG A 7 4.42 1.49 0.39
C ARG A 7 3.65 1.49 -0.92
N ASP A 8 3.82 0.42 -1.68
CA ASP A 8 3.06 0.07 -2.87
C ASP A 8 1.99 -1.00 -2.58
N SER A 9 1.95 -1.50 -1.34
CA SER A 9 1.04 -2.55 -0.91
C SER A 9 0.77 -2.53 0.59
N PHE A 10 -0.39 -3.05 0.97
CA PHE A 10 -0.76 -3.37 2.35
C PHE A 10 -1.76 -4.53 2.39
N TYR A 11 -1.90 -5.15 3.55
CA TYR A 11 -3.03 -6.05 3.79
C TYR A 11 -4.08 -5.34 4.62
N GLN A 12 -5.34 -5.59 4.29
CA GLN A 12 -6.51 -5.00 4.92
C GLN A 12 -7.36 -6.12 5.51
N ALA A 13 -7.90 -5.88 6.71
CA ALA A 13 -8.92 -6.69 7.31
C ALA A 13 -10.19 -5.86 7.58
N THR A 14 -11.35 -6.43 7.27
CA THR A 14 -12.68 -5.92 7.61
C THR A 14 -13.47 -7.02 8.31
N VAL A 15 -14.65 -6.71 8.85
CA VAL A 15 -15.51 -7.68 9.55
C VAL A 15 -16.80 -7.86 8.75
N SER A 16 -17.15 -9.09 8.38
CA SER A 16 -18.41 -9.39 7.71
C SER A 16 -19.60 -9.16 8.63
N GLU A 17 -20.80 -9.08 8.05
CA GLU A 17 -22.07 -9.04 8.80
C GLU A 17 -22.23 -10.22 9.76
N SER A 18 -21.73 -11.39 9.38
CA SER A 18 -21.71 -12.60 10.22
C SER A 18 -20.59 -12.63 11.27
N GLY A 19 -19.80 -11.56 11.39
CA GLY A 19 -18.70 -11.43 12.36
C GLY A 19 -17.38 -12.09 11.95
N TRP A 20 -17.29 -12.67 10.75
CA TRP A 20 -16.04 -13.25 10.26
C TRP A 20 -15.04 -12.15 9.85
N PRO A 21 -13.76 -12.25 10.25
CA PRO A 21 -12.74 -11.38 9.69
C PRO A 21 -12.50 -11.75 8.21
N TYR A 22 -12.54 -10.75 7.35
CA TYR A 22 -12.19 -10.87 5.94
C TYR A 22 -10.88 -10.14 5.68
N VAL A 23 -9.90 -10.83 5.11
CA VAL A 23 -8.55 -10.30 4.87
C VAL A 23 -8.24 -10.31 3.38
N GLN A 24 -7.65 -9.22 2.89
CA GLN A 24 -7.24 -9.09 1.50
C GLN A 24 -5.94 -8.30 1.36
N HIS A 25 -5.19 -8.62 0.31
CA HIS A 25 -4.07 -7.80 -0.15
C HIS A 25 -4.58 -6.66 -1.04
N ARG A 26 -4.03 -5.46 -0.85
CA ARG A 26 -4.24 -4.27 -1.68
C ARG A 26 -2.87 -3.82 -2.20
N GLY A 27 -2.74 -3.70 -3.51
CA GLY A 27 -1.55 -3.18 -4.17
C GLY A 27 -1.90 -2.02 -5.09
N GLY A 28 -0.94 -1.12 -5.30
CA GLY A 28 -1.07 0.05 -6.16
C GLY A 28 0.28 0.71 -6.39
N PRO A 29 0.32 1.88 -7.05
CA PRO A 29 1.55 2.67 -7.13
C PRO A 29 2.11 3.01 -5.75
N THR A 30 3.42 3.19 -5.62
CA THR A 30 4.02 3.67 -4.37
C THR A 30 3.32 4.94 -3.88
N GLY A 31 2.87 4.92 -2.62
CA GLY A 31 2.17 6.04 -2.00
C GLY A 31 0.70 6.17 -2.44
N PHE A 32 0.07 5.10 -2.92
CA PHE A 32 -1.37 5.09 -3.18
C PHE A 32 -2.21 5.22 -1.90
N LEU A 33 -1.70 4.72 -0.76
CA LEU A 33 -2.23 5.02 0.56
C LEU A 33 -1.74 6.40 0.99
N LYS A 34 -2.66 7.36 1.01
CA LYS A 34 -2.39 8.76 1.34
C LYS A 34 -2.54 8.99 2.84
N VAL A 35 -1.62 9.79 3.39
CA VAL A 35 -1.79 10.42 4.70
C VAL A 35 -2.51 11.75 4.46
N LEU A 36 -3.76 11.86 4.90
CA LEU A 36 -4.59 13.03 4.66
C LEU A 36 -4.41 14.09 5.76
N ASP A 37 -4.17 13.66 6.99
CA ASP A 37 -3.79 14.48 8.14
C ASP A 37 -3.13 13.59 9.22
N GLU A 38 -2.94 14.10 10.44
CA GLU A 38 -2.30 13.39 11.56
C GLU A 38 -2.98 12.08 11.95
N ARG A 39 -4.28 11.94 11.73
CA ARG A 39 -5.06 10.76 12.14
C ARG A 39 -5.94 10.20 11.02
N THR A 40 -5.84 10.71 9.81
CA THR A 40 -6.67 10.29 8.69
C THR A 40 -5.81 9.77 7.55
N LEU A 41 -6.13 8.55 7.10
CA LEU A 41 -5.57 7.94 5.91
C LEU A 41 -6.65 7.83 4.83
N GLY A 42 -6.25 7.67 3.58
CA GLY A 42 -7.19 7.28 2.55
C GLY A 42 -6.55 6.70 1.32
N PHE A 43 -7.33 5.95 0.56
CA PHE A 43 -6.91 5.42 -0.74
C PHE A 43 -8.10 5.36 -1.70
N ALA A 44 -7.81 5.45 -2.99
CA ALA A 44 -8.80 5.29 -4.04
C ALA A 44 -9.11 3.81 -4.29
N ASP A 45 -10.39 3.49 -4.49
CA ASP A 45 -10.83 2.22 -5.08
C ASP A 45 -11.26 2.46 -6.53
N PHE A 46 -10.76 1.64 -7.44
CA PHE A 46 -10.87 1.86 -8.87
C PHE A 46 -11.96 1.02 -9.52
N ARG A 47 -12.58 1.57 -10.56
CA ARG A 47 -13.63 0.88 -11.30
C ARG A 47 -13.12 -0.42 -11.92
N GLY A 48 -13.86 -1.51 -11.70
CA GLY A 48 -13.50 -2.86 -12.18
C GLY A 48 -12.79 -3.73 -11.15
N ASN A 49 -12.39 -3.16 -10.01
CA ASN A 49 -11.97 -3.95 -8.86
C ASN A 49 -13.21 -4.62 -8.24
N ARG A 50 -13.45 -5.90 -8.55
CA ARG A 50 -14.63 -6.67 -8.07
C ARG A 50 -14.58 -6.99 -6.56
N GLN A 51 -13.84 -6.22 -5.77
CA GLN A 51 -13.64 -6.40 -4.34
C GLN A 51 -14.74 -5.73 -3.51
N TYR A 52 -15.99 -5.97 -3.89
CA TYR A 52 -17.17 -5.42 -3.21
C TYR A 52 -17.39 -5.98 -1.81
N LEU A 53 -16.74 -7.09 -1.46
CA LEU A 53 -16.89 -7.71 -0.14
C LEU A 53 -16.41 -6.80 1.00
N SER A 54 -15.25 -6.15 0.86
CA SER A 54 -14.81 -5.19 1.88
C SER A 54 -15.67 -3.94 1.93
N VAL A 55 -16.20 -3.48 0.80
CA VAL A 55 -17.13 -2.35 0.75
C VAL A 55 -18.43 -2.67 1.48
N GLY A 56 -19.02 -3.84 1.23
CA GLY A 56 -20.21 -4.32 1.93
C GLY A 56 -19.97 -4.50 3.43
N ASN A 57 -18.85 -5.12 3.79
CA ASN A 57 -18.44 -5.27 5.19
C ASN A 57 -18.34 -3.91 5.89
N LEU A 58 -17.70 -2.92 5.26
CA LEU A 58 -17.52 -1.58 5.84
C LEU A 58 -18.83 -0.79 5.96
N ALA A 59 -19.82 -1.07 5.12
CA ALA A 59 -21.14 -0.48 5.25
C ALA A 59 -21.90 -1.02 6.49
N ALA A 60 -21.68 -2.29 6.85
CA ALA A 60 -22.29 -2.90 8.02
C ALA A 60 -21.46 -2.71 9.32
N ASN A 61 -20.14 -2.62 9.20
CA ASN A 61 -19.20 -2.49 10.31
C ASN A 61 -17.98 -1.70 9.85
N ASP A 62 -17.84 -0.47 10.36
CA ASP A 62 -16.82 0.47 9.94
C ASP A 62 -15.39 0.11 10.38
N ARG A 63 -15.21 -0.94 11.20
CA ARG A 63 -13.89 -1.32 11.71
C ARG A 63 -13.01 -1.88 10.61
N ILE A 64 -11.81 -1.31 10.53
CA ILE A 64 -10.75 -1.73 9.61
C ILE A 64 -9.43 -1.93 10.35
N ALA A 65 -8.64 -2.89 9.90
CA ALA A 65 -7.24 -3.00 10.30
C ALA A 65 -6.35 -3.11 9.07
N LEU A 66 -5.19 -2.45 9.10
CA LEU A 66 -4.18 -2.51 8.06
C LEU A 66 -2.87 -3.08 8.62
N ILE A 67 -2.14 -3.82 7.80
CA ILE A 67 -0.73 -4.15 8.03
C ILE A 67 0.09 -3.77 6.81
N LEU A 68 1.08 -2.91 7.04
CA LEU A 68 1.99 -2.37 6.04
C LEU A 68 3.36 -3.00 6.29
N MET A 69 3.92 -3.64 5.26
CA MET A 69 5.19 -4.34 5.34
C MET A 69 6.27 -3.58 4.57
N ASP A 70 7.46 -3.52 5.14
CA ASP A 70 8.71 -3.17 4.48
C ASP A 70 9.68 -4.32 4.72
N TYR A 71 9.67 -5.29 3.80
CA TYR A 71 10.43 -6.51 3.94
C TYR A 71 11.94 -6.25 3.87
N ALA A 72 12.39 -5.36 2.98
CA ALA A 72 13.80 -5.03 2.80
C ALA A 72 14.43 -4.51 4.10
N HIS A 73 13.74 -3.61 4.81
CA HIS A 73 14.22 -3.05 6.08
C HIS A 73 13.67 -3.77 7.31
N ARG A 74 12.88 -4.84 7.13
CA ARG A 74 12.25 -5.63 8.19
C ARG A 74 11.40 -4.79 9.13
N ARG A 75 10.63 -3.84 8.59
CA ARG A 75 9.71 -3.00 9.36
C ARG A 75 8.28 -3.38 9.07
N ARG A 76 7.41 -3.29 10.09
CA ARG A 76 5.97 -3.46 9.92
C ARG A 76 5.21 -2.46 10.78
N LEU A 77 4.15 -1.91 10.22
CA LEU A 77 3.21 -1.03 10.90
C LEU A 77 1.82 -1.68 10.86
N LYS A 78 1.19 -1.79 12.02
CA LYS A 78 -0.22 -2.17 12.14
C LYS A 78 -1.04 -0.93 12.47
N ILE A 79 -2.22 -0.82 11.87
CA ILE A 79 -3.12 0.31 12.06
C ILE A 79 -4.51 -0.24 12.28
N TRP A 80 -5.24 0.31 13.24
CA TRP A 80 -6.67 0.06 13.46
C TRP A 80 -7.41 1.37 13.33
N GLY A 81 -8.61 1.32 12.76
CA GLY A 81 -9.40 2.51 12.57
C GLY A 81 -10.83 2.23 12.16
N HIS A 82 -11.51 3.32 11.81
CA HIS A 82 -12.86 3.34 11.30
C HIS A 82 -12.83 3.85 9.87
N ALA A 83 -13.31 3.05 8.93
CA ALA A 83 -13.35 3.40 7.52
C ALA A 83 -14.74 3.83 7.10
N ARG A 84 -14.81 4.89 6.30
CA ARG A 84 -16.01 5.30 5.58
C ARG A 84 -15.75 5.33 4.09
N ILE A 85 -16.81 5.09 3.33
CA ILE A 85 -16.78 5.16 1.88
C ILE A 85 -17.16 6.59 1.48
N VAL A 86 -16.46 7.11 0.47
CA VAL A 86 -16.61 8.46 -0.03
C VAL A 86 -16.90 8.39 -1.52
N ASP A 87 -17.99 8.99 -1.96
CA ASP A 87 -18.41 9.02 -3.36
C ASP A 87 -17.90 10.28 -4.08
N GLU A 88 -17.68 10.16 -5.40
CA GLU A 88 -17.25 11.26 -6.27
C GLU A 88 -18.22 12.44 -6.25
N ASN A 89 -19.53 12.17 -6.14
CA ASN A 89 -20.55 13.21 -6.19
C ASN A 89 -20.65 14.02 -4.89
N GLU A 90 -20.25 13.44 -3.76
CA GLU A 90 -20.40 14.06 -2.44
C GLU A 90 -19.13 14.81 -2.01
N HIS A 91 -17.95 14.30 -2.37
CA HIS A 91 -16.67 14.83 -1.91
C HIS A 91 -15.58 14.79 -3.01
N PRO A 92 -15.77 15.50 -4.13
CA PRO A 92 -14.84 15.48 -5.26
C PRO A 92 -13.43 15.96 -4.88
N GLU A 93 -13.31 16.94 -3.98
CA GLU A 93 -12.04 17.46 -3.48
C GLU A 93 -11.24 16.40 -2.69
N LEU A 94 -11.92 15.51 -1.97
CA LEU A 94 -11.28 14.46 -1.21
C LEU A 94 -10.80 13.35 -2.13
N LEU A 95 -11.59 12.97 -3.14
CA LEU A 95 -11.18 11.99 -4.14
C LEU A 95 -9.97 12.47 -4.94
N ALA A 96 -9.93 13.75 -5.33
CA ALA A 96 -8.78 14.32 -6.03
C ALA A 96 -7.47 14.19 -5.23
N ARG A 97 -7.53 14.23 -3.89
CA ARG A 97 -6.36 14.00 -3.02
C ARG A 97 -5.92 12.53 -2.99
N LEU A 98 -6.83 11.61 -3.28
CA LEU A 98 -6.59 10.16 -3.32
C LEU A 98 -6.10 9.68 -4.67
N GLU A 99 -6.30 10.47 -5.72
CA GLU A 99 -5.78 10.17 -7.05
C GLU A 99 -4.26 10.01 -7.05
N THR A 100 -3.80 9.15 -7.93
CA THR A 100 -2.37 8.99 -8.20
C THR A 100 -2.14 9.30 -9.67
N PRO A 101 -1.47 10.41 -10.01
CA PRO A 101 -1.36 10.90 -11.39
C PRO A 101 -0.81 9.87 -12.38
N SER A 102 0.03 8.95 -11.90
CA SER A 102 0.64 7.90 -12.72
C SER A 102 -0.26 6.68 -12.97
N TYR A 103 -1.50 6.66 -12.47
CA TYR A 103 -2.38 5.48 -12.55
C TYR A 103 -3.61 5.77 -13.43
N PRO A 104 -3.77 5.12 -14.60
CA PRO A 104 -4.77 5.50 -15.60
C PRO A 104 -6.20 5.04 -15.28
N ALA A 105 -6.46 4.52 -14.08
CA ALA A 105 -7.77 4.00 -13.73
C ALA A 105 -8.67 5.08 -13.12
N ARG A 106 -9.93 5.13 -13.55
CA ARG A 106 -10.94 6.03 -12.95
C ARG A 106 -11.23 5.60 -11.52
N VAL A 107 -11.06 6.54 -10.59
CA VAL A 107 -11.48 6.37 -9.19
C VAL A 107 -12.99 6.24 -9.18
N GLU A 108 -13.48 5.14 -8.59
CA GLU A 108 -14.93 4.93 -8.40
C GLU A 108 -15.39 5.49 -7.06
N ARG A 109 -14.55 5.34 -6.03
CA ARG A 109 -14.83 5.76 -4.65
C ARG A 109 -13.54 5.92 -3.86
N GLY A 110 -13.58 6.72 -2.80
CA GLY A 110 -12.53 6.81 -1.80
C GLY A 110 -12.85 5.95 -0.58
N ILE A 111 -11.83 5.33 0.01
CA ILE A 111 -11.92 4.77 1.37
C ILE A 111 -11.11 5.67 2.28
N VAL A 112 -11.76 6.26 3.28
CA VAL A 112 -11.14 7.19 4.24
C VAL A 112 -11.19 6.56 5.62
N ILE A 113 -10.03 6.52 6.27
CA ILE A 113 -9.82 5.79 7.51
C ILE A 113 -9.43 6.79 8.60
N GLN A 114 -10.26 6.89 9.63
CA GLN A 114 -9.89 7.53 10.88
C GLN A 114 -9.09 6.53 11.72
N VAL A 115 -7.82 6.84 11.97
CA VAL A 115 -6.92 6.02 12.77
C VAL A 115 -7.33 6.09 14.24
N ALA A 116 -7.64 4.93 14.81
CA ALA A 116 -7.94 4.75 16.24
C ALA A 116 -6.69 4.37 17.03
N ALA A 117 -5.82 3.54 16.46
CA ALA A 117 -4.57 3.11 17.06
C ALA A 117 -3.57 2.66 16.00
N TYR A 118 -2.28 2.66 16.35
CA TYR A 118 -1.23 2.05 15.54
C TYR A 118 -0.19 1.40 16.44
N ASP A 119 0.55 0.44 15.87
CA ASP A 119 1.60 -0.27 16.58
C ASP A 119 2.77 -0.62 15.66
N TRP A 120 3.97 -0.34 16.15
CA TRP A 120 5.24 -0.68 15.52
C TRP A 120 5.85 -1.88 16.22
N ASN A 121 6.11 -2.94 15.46
CA ASN A 121 6.58 -4.19 16.04
C ASN A 121 8.07 -4.47 15.76
N CYS A 122 8.66 -5.35 16.59
CA CYS A 122 10.04 -5.84 16.48
C CYS A 122 10.34 -6.49 15.11
N PRO A 123 11.51 -6.24 14.50
CA PRO A 123 11.90 -6.78 13.18
C PRO A 123 12.19 -8.29 13.16
N GLN A 124 12.16 -8.97 14.32
CA GLN A 124 12.43 -10.39 14.43
C GLN A 124 11.52 -11.22 13.51
N HIS A 125 12.10 -12.27 12.92
CA HIS A 125 11.46 -13.24 12.02
C HIS A 125 10.87 -12.65 10.72
N ILE A 126 11.19 -11.41 10.35
CA ILE A 126 10.90 -10.90 9.00
C ILE A 126 12.06 -11.27 8.09
N THR A 127 11.84 -12.25 7.21
CA THR A 127 12.79 -12.58 6.14
C THR A 127 12.85 -11.42 5.15
N PRO A 128 14.05 -10.86 4.85
CA PRO A 128 14.20 -9.84 3.83
C PRO A 128 13.70 -10.34 2.47
N ARG A 129 12.92 -9.50 1.79
CA ARG A 129 12.46 -9.72 0.42
C ARG A 129 12.65 -8.42 -0.35
N PHE A 130 13.05 -8.55 -1.60
CA PHE A 130 13.33 -7.44 -2.50
C PHE A 130 12.50 -7.63 -3.77
N SER A 131 11.97 -6.54 -4.29
CA SER A 131 11.38 -6.48 -5.63
C SER A 131 12.47 -6.64 -6.70
N SER A 132 12.09 -7.06 -7.90
CA SER A 132 13.02 -7.15 -9.03
C SER A 132 13.72 -5.81 -9.29
N ALA A 133 12.98 -4.69 -9.21
CA ALA A 133 13.54 -3.36 -9.39
C ALA A 133 14.60 -3.00 -8.32
N GLU A 134 14.41 -3.43 -7.07
CA GLU A 134 15.44 -3.24 -6.03
C GLU A 134 16.66 -4.11 -6.29
N VAL A 135 16.47 -5.37 -6.67
CA VAL A 135 17.57 -6.28 -7.02
C VAL A 135 18.36 -5.74 -8.20
N GLU A 136 17.70 -5.30 -9.27
CA GLU A 136 18.33 -4.68 -10.44
C GLU A 136 19.15 -3.45 -10.07
N ARG A 137 18.60 -2.55 -9.23
CA ARG A 137 19.35 -1.38 -8.73
C ARG A 137 20.58 -1.77 -7.91
N LEU A 138 20.44 -2.75 -7.01
CA LEU A 138 21.55 -3.22 -6.18
C LEU A 138 22.65 -3.90 -7.02
N MET A 139 22.27 -4.60 -8.09
CA MET A 139 23.20 -5.33 -8.96
C MET A 139 23.81 -4.48 -10.08
N ALA A 140 23.21 -3.34 -10.44
CA ALA A 140 23.66 -2.50 -11.54
C ALA A 140 25.17 -2.13 -11.48
N PRO A 141 25.75 -1.71 -10.34
CA PRO A 141 27.17 -1.40 -10.27
C PRO A 141 28.08 -2.61 -10.56
N LEU A 142 27.72 -3.78 -10.00
CA LEU A 142 28.47 -5.02 -10.19
C LEU A 142 28.40 -5.51 -11.64
N ILE A 143 27.23 -5.37 -12.27
CA ILE A 143 27.03 -5.74 -13.68
C ILE A 143 27.88 -4.85 -14.58
N GLU A 144 27.93 -3.54 -14.31
CA GLU A 144 28.73 -2.60 -15.10
C GLU A 144 30.23 -2.85 -14.94
N GLU A 145 30.70 -3.07 -13.71
CA GLU A 145 32.09 -3.45 -13.44
C GLU A 145 32.46 -4.75 -14.17
N ASN A 146 31.60 -5.77 -14.10
CA ASN A 146 31.82 -7.04 -14.78
C ASN A 146 31.91 -6.88 -16.29
N ARG A 147 31.09 -6.00 -16.88
CA ARG A 147 31.12 -5.67 -18.30
C ARG A 147 32.45 -5.03 -18.69
N LYS A 148 32.95 -4.07 -17.91
CA LYS A 148 34.24 -3.41 -18.12
C LYS A 148 35.42 -4.38 -18.02
N LEU A 149 35.43 -5.24 -17.00
CA LEU A 149 36.50 -6.23 -16.84
C LEU A 149 36.52 -7.24 -18.01
N LYS A 150 35.34 -7.66 -18.49
CA LYS A 150 35.23 -8.55 -19.65
C LYS A 150 35.67 -7.93 -20.96
N SER A 151 35.55 -6.61 -21.15
CA SER A 151 36.07 -5.96 -22.36
C SER A 151 37.60 -5.89 -22.34
N GLN A 152 38.19 -5.52 -21.20
CA GLN A 152 39.65 -5.47 -21.02
C GLN A 152 40.30 -6.83 -21.26
N ALA A 153 39.69 -7.91 -20.73
CA ALA A 153 40.19 -9.27 -20.92
C ALA A 153 40.08 -9.80 -22.37
N LYS A 154 39.25 -9.17 -23.23
CA LYS A 154 39.15 -9.52 -24.66
C LYS A 154 40.13 -8.74 -25.54
N GLU A 155 40.69 -7.64 -25.01
CA GLU A 155 41.68 -6.80 -25.69
C GLU A 155 43.13 -7.24 -25.42
N THR A 156 43.31 -8.26 -24.57
CA THR A 156 44.61 -8.86 -24.20
C THR A 156 44.76 -10.23 -24.85
#